data_AF-A0A1F7IBF9-F1
#
_entry.id   AF-A0A1F7IBF9-F1
#
_cell.length_a   1.000
_cell.length_b   1.000
_cell.length_c   1.000
_cell.angle_alpha   90.00
_cell.angle_beta   90.00
_cell.angle_gamma   90.00
#
_symmetry.space_group_name_H-M   'P 1'
#
loop_
_entity.id
_entity.type
_entity.pdbx_description
1 polymer ?
#
loop_
_entity_poly.entity_id
_entity_poly.type
_entity_poly.pdbx_seq_one_letter_code
_entity_poly.pdbx_strand_id
1 'polypeptide(L)'
;MEQALAKPSFEKPNPYKSLFFSLVFIIIVTVVGGAFYFLRKQQVVKPEISPTPTLAPTETIAFPPYDAGTPAVSEEQVVKDQEVVPDGANTVSFTRFEGTGTYLKYRRKIYDGTDPNTPRVVQLPDADKLQWYALVDSPPGVVPDEFMNDELFAFKVAPDIKSFAFVMRWGVNQQPQDYHLFYYTPFDKYRQSILVKKFPSNDPTKLDLFSADGKYLSLKLYDCWNCGGHQPETMLVRLSDNETKNIGKTSYFNWLTDGKYEYKDYVVIACTEETMGECSEKPEKLPLKSGQF
;
A
#
# COMPACT_ATOMS: atom_id res chain seq x y z
N MET A 1 15.51 -55.57 -47.48
CA MET A 1 16.06 -54.49 -46.64
C MET A 1 15.18 -54.41 -45.40
N GLU A 2 15.51 -55.16 -44.36
CA GLU A 2 14.79 -55.16 -43.08
C GLU A 2 15.52 -54.21 -42.11
N GLN A 3 14.84 -53.17 -41.65
CA GLN A 3 15.32 -52.32 -40.57
C GLN A 3 14.86 -52.90 -39.23
N ALA A 4 15.84 -53.24 -38.37
CA ALA A 4 15.59 -53.72 -37.02
C ALA A 4 15.14 -52.57 -36.11
N LEU A 5 13.95 -52.71 -35.51
CA LEU A 5 13.40 -51.81 -34.51
C LEU A 5 14.20 -51.92 -33.19
N ALA A 6 14.81 -50.83 -32.74
CA ALA A 6 15.49 -50.76 -31.45
C ALA A 6 14.46 -50.72 -30.30
N LYS A 7 14.58 -51.66 -29.35
CA LYS A 7 13.79 -51.67 -28.11
C LYS A 7 14.27 -50.57 -27.16
N PRO A 8 13.38 -49.79 -26.53
CA PRO A 8 13.77 -48.78 -25.55
C PRO A 8 14.32 -49.43 -24.27
N SER A 9 15.46 -48.93 -23.78
CA SER A 9 16.03 -49.34 -22.51
C SER A 9 15.24 -48.72 -21.36
N PHE A 10 14.64 -49.57 -20.53
CA PHE A 10 14.03 -49.14 -19.27
C PHE A 10 15.12 -48.80 -18.27
N GLU A 11 15.31 -47.51 -18.05
CA GLU A 11 16.20 -46.97 -17.01
C GLU A 11 15.62 -47.32 -15.63
N LYS A 12 16.41 -48.00 -14.80
CA LYS A 12 15.96 -48.40 -13.46
C LYS A 12 15.72 -47.14 -12.62
N PRO A 13 14.56 -47.01 -11.95
CA PRO A 13 14.26 -45.83 -11.16
C PRO A 13 15.27 -45.67 -10.01
N ASN A 14 15.87 -44.49 -9.93
CA ASN A 14 16.83 -44.15 -8.88
C ASN A 14 16.10 -44.09 -7.52
N PRO A 15 16.44 -44.97 -6.55
CA PRO A 15 15.73 -45.07 -5.28
C PRO A 15 15.79 -43.78 -4.45
N TYR A 16 16.85 -42.98 -4.60
CA TYR A 16 17.03 -41.72 -3.87
C TYR A 16 16.06 -40.63 -4.37
N LYS A 17 15.72 -40.64 -5.66
CA LYS A 17 14.78 -39.67 -6.24
C LYS A 17 13.36 -39.93 -5.73
N SER A 18 12.96 -41.20 -5.62
CA SER A 18 11.66 -41.59 -5.06
C SER A 18 11.53 -41.23 -3.57
N LEU A 19 12.61 -41.44 -2.79
CA LEU A 19 12.67 -41.09 -1.38
C LEU A 19 12.58 -39.58 -1.14
N PHE A 20 13.29 -38.77 -1.95
CA PHE A 20 13.26 -37.32 -1.86
C PHE A 20 11.85 -36.74 -2.10
N PHE A 21 11.16 -37.17 -3.17
CA PHE A 21 9.81 -36.68 -3.45
C PHE A 21 8.78 -37.12 -2.40
N SER A 22 8.93 -38.33 -1.84
CA SER A 22 8.06 -38.79 -0.75
C SER A 22 8.22 -37.95 0.51
N LEU A 23 9.45 -37.54 0.84
CA LEU A 23 9.75 -36.77 2.04
C LEU A 23 9.28 -35.30 1.91
N VAL A 24 9.45 -34.70 0.73
CA VAL A 24 8.92 -33.36 0.41
C VAL A 24 7.39 -33.35 0.49
N PHE A 25 6.71 -34.39 0.01
CA PHE A 25 5.25 -34.48 0.08
C PHE A 25 4.73 -34.53 1.53
N ILE A 26 5.40 -35.27 2.42
CA ILE A 26 5.03 -35.34 3.85
C ILE A 26 5.19 -33.98 4.55
N ILE A 27 6.26 -33.22 4.23
CA ILE A 27 6.48 -31.88 4.78
C ILE A 27 5.38 -30.91 4.32
N ILE A 28 5.01 -30.93 3.04
CA ILE A 28 3.95 -30.06 2.52
C ILE A 28 2.61 -30.38 3.18
N VAL A 29 2.25 -31.67 3.32
CA VAL A 29 0.98 -32.07 3.96
C VAL A 29 0.94 -31.68 5.44
N THR A 30 2.06 -31.77 6.17
CA THR A 30 2.11 -31.38 7.59
C THR A 30 2.05 -29.86 7.79
N VAL A 31 2.72 -29.07 6.94
CA VAL A 31 2.68 -27.60 7.02
C VAL A 31 1.28 -27.07 6.66
N VAL A 32 0.69 -27.57 5.57
CA VAL A 32 -0.65 -27.13 5.13
C VAL A 32 -1.73 -27.60 6.10
N GLY A 33 -1.64 -28.84 6.61
CA GLY A 33 -2.57 -29.37 7.61
C GLY A 33 -2.47 -28.65 8.96
N GLY A 34 -1.26 -28.30 9.40
CA GLY A 34 -1.03 -27.55 10.64
C GLY A 34 -1.59 -26.13 10.60
N ALA A 35 -1.42 -25.42 9.48
CA ALA A 35 -1.95 -24.07 9.29
C ALA A 35 -3.49 -24.04 9.35
N PHE A 36 -4.17 -25.02 8.73
CA PHE A 36 -5.62 -25.12 8.78
C PHE A 36 -6.16 -25.46 10.18
N TYR A 37 -5.44 -26.29 10.95
CA TYR A 37 -5.83 -26.61 12.33
C TYR A 37 -5.75 -25.39 13.26
N PHE A 38 -4.73 -24.54 13.10
CA PHE A 38 -4.56 -23.34 13.93
C PHE A 38 -5.57 -22.24 13.62
N LEU A 39 -5.87 -22.00 12.33
CA LEU A 39 -6.85 -21.00 11.91
C LEU A 39 -8.27 -21.33 12.40
N ARG A 40 -8.62 -22.61 12.53
CA ARG A 40 -9.95 -23.03 13.02
C ARG A 40 -10.15 -22.80 14.52
N LYS A 41 -9.09 -22.71 15.33
CA LYS A 41 -9.21 -22.46 16.78
C LYS A 41 -9.38 -20.99 17.16
N GLN A 42 -9.13 -20.04 16.26
CA GLN A 42 -9.25 -18.61 16.57
C GLN A 42 -10.66 -18.02 16.41
N GLN A 43 -11.66 -18.79 15.98
CA GLN A 43 -13.02 -18.28 15.72
C GLN A 43 -14.03 -18.42 16.88
N VAL A 44 -13.60 -18.77 18.09
CA VAL A 44 -14.52 -18.81 19.26
C VAL A 44 -13.92 -18.04 20.43
N VAL A 45 -13.89 -16.71 20.32
CA VAL A 45 -13.80 -15.82 21.49
C VAL A 45 -14.97 -14.85 21.42
N LYS A 46 -15.99 -15.14 22.22
CA LYS A 46 -17.12 -14.26 22.48
C LYS A 46 -16.61 -13.12 23.38
N PRO A 47 -16.78 -11.83 23.02
CA PRO A 47 -16.30 -10.74 23.87
C PRO A 47 -17.11 -10.70 25.17
N GLU A 48 -16.43 -10.95 26.29
CA GLU A 48 -16.93 -10.73 27.65
C GLU A 48 -16.68 -9.27 27.99
N ILE A 49 -17.77 -8.52 28.20
CA ILE A 49 -17.73 -7.11 28.59
C ILE A 49 -17.36 -7.07 30.08
N SER A 50 -16.13 -6.66 30.38
CA SER A 50 -15.71 -6.34 31.74
C SER A 50 -16.10 -4.89 32.09
N PRO A 51 -16.70 -4.61 33.26
CA PRO A 51 -17.16 -3.27 33.61
C PRO A 51 -16.00 -2.32 33.89
N THR A 52 -16.15 -1.10 33.39
CA THR A 52 -15.25 0.05 33.57
C THR A 52 -15.08 0.39 35.06
N PRO A 53 -13.86 0.74 35.52
CA PRO A 53 -13.65 1.19 36.89
C PRO A 53 -14.33 2.53 37.16
N THR A 54 -15.11 2.57 38.23
CA THR A 54 -15.75 3.76 38.80
C THR A 54 -14.70 4.75 39.29
N LEU A 55 -14.63 5.92 38.67
CA LEU A 55 -13.90 7.08 39.21
C LEU A 55 -14.77 7.83 40.23
N ALA A 56 -14.17 8.12 41.38
CA ALA A 56 -14.76 8.89 42.47
C ALA A 56 -15.03 10.36 42.06
N PRO A 57 -16.02 11.03 42.69
CA PRO A 57 -16.50 12.34 42.24
C PRO A 57 -15.49 13.44 42.59
N THR A 58 -15.04 14.18 41.57
CA THR A 58 -14.31 15.44 41.76
C THR A 58 -15.33 16.56 42.00
N GLU A 59 -15.01 17.41 42.97
CA GLU A 59 -15.85 18.48 43.50
C GLU A 59 -16.38 19.44 42.44
N THR A 60 -17.64 19.82 42.65
CA THR A 60 -18.43 20.76 41.87
C THR A 60 -17.84 22.17 41.95
N ILE A 61 -17.22 22.65 40.87
CA ILE A 61 -17.01 24.07 40.64
C ILE A 61 -18.21 24.59 39.85
N ALA A 62 -19.01 25.43 40.50
CA ALA A 62 -20.17 26.08 39.91
C ALA A 62 -19.74 27.16 38.90
N PHE A 63 -20.27 27.06 37.68
CA PHE A 63 -20.28 28.13 36.69
C PHE A 63 -21.73 28.40 36.23
N PRO A 64 -22.08 29.66 35.89
CA PRO A 64 -23.45 30.13 35.68
C PRO A 64 -24.11 29.55 34.42
N PRO A 65 -25.46 29.60 34.33
CA PRO A 65 -26.23 28.81 33.38
C PRO A 65 -26.02 29.34 31.96
N TYR A 66 -25.66 28.45 31.04
CA TYR A 66 -25.67 28.73 29.60
C TYR A 66 -26.64 27.77 28.92
N ASP A 67 -27.45 28.35 28.04
CA ASP A 67 -28.68 27.83 27.45
C ASP A 67 -28.63 26.38 26.95
N ALA A 68 -29.71 25.67 27.27
CA ALA A 68 -30.07 24.39 26.69
C ALA A 68 -30.33 24.56 25.19
N GLY A 69 -29.36 24.12 24.39
CA GLY A 69 -29.50 23.92 22.95
C GLY A 69 -28.92 22.57 22.56
N THR A 70 -29.54 21.48 23.02
CA THR A 70 -29.28 20.16 22.46
C THR A 70 -29.86 20.11 21.05
N PRO A 71 -29.06 19.69 20.06
CA PRO A 71 -29.51 18.53 19.31
C PRO A 71 -28.43 17.45 19.34
N ALA A 72 -28.78 16.36 20.01
CA ALA A 72 -28.27 15.05 19.68
C ALA A 72 -28.92 14.64 18.36
N VAL A 73 -28.11 14.29 17.36
CA VAL A 73 -28.17 13.10 16.52
C VAL A 73 -26.95 13.23 15.60
N SER A 74 -25.90 12.45 15.84
CA SER A 74 -24.87 12.24 14.82
C SER A 74 -25.53 11.42 13.72
N GLU A 75 -26.07 12.09 12.70
CA GLU A 75 -26.36 11.43 11.44
C GLU A 75 -25.06 10.79 10.96
N GLU A 76 -25.06 9.48 10.76
CA GLU A 76 -24.10 8.84 9.85
C GLU A 76 -24.24 9.55 8.52
N GLN A 77 -23.37 10.52 8.25
CA GLN A 77 -23.30 11.14 6.95
C GLN A 77 -22.92 10.06 5.96
N VAL A 78 -23.92 9.59 5.20
CA VAL A 78 -23.72 8.79 4.00
C VAL A 78 -22.93 9.66 3.03
N VAL A 79 -21.61 9.46 3.01
CA VAL A 79 -20.68 10.15 2.14
C VAL A 79 -21.02 9.78 0.70
N LYS A 80 -21.54 10.73 -0.08
CA LYS A 80 -21.78 10.58 -1.51
C LYS A 80 -20.58 11.16 -2.28
N ASP A 81 -19.75 10.32 -2.90
CA ASP A 81 -18.49 10.73 -3.57
C ASP A 81 -18.68 11.39 -4.95
N GLN A 82 -19.78 12.11 -5.18
CA GLN A 82 -20.11 12.65 -6.50
C GLN A 82 -19.53 14.06 -6.72
N GLU A 83 -18.48 14.18 -7.53
CA GLU A 83 -18.22 15.32 -8.41
C GLU A 83 -17.37 14.90 -9.64
N VAL A 84 -17.60 15.54 -10.79
CA VAL A 84 -17.55 14.92 -12.13
C VAL A 84 -16.20 15.09 -12.84
N VAL A 85 -15.42 14.02 -12.90
CA VAL A 85 -14.72 13.64 -14.15
C VAL A 85 -15.60 12.55 -14.80
N PRO A 86 -15.93 12.61 -16.10
CA PRO A 86 -16.65 11.50 -16.72
C PRO A 86 -15.76 10.25 -16.68
N ASP A 87 -16.29 9.13 -16.17
CA ASP A 87 -15.58 7.85 -16.22
C ASP A 87 -15.28 7.51 -17.69
N GLY A 88 -14.00 7.55 -18.04
CA GLY A 88 -13.49 7.37 -19.39
C GLY A 88 -12.39 6.32 -19.44
N ALA A 89 -12.06 5.89 -20.66
CA ALA A 89 -11.01 4.89 -20.88
C ALA A 89 -9.61 5.35 -20.42
N ASN A 90 -9.41 6.65 -20.25
CA ASN A 90 -8.16 7.31 -19.85
C ASN A 90 -8.20 7.80 -18.40
N THR A 91 -9.25 7.46 -17.67
CA THR A 91 -9.56 8.03 -16.37
C THR A 91 -9.18 7.05 -15.28
N VAL A 92 -8.42 7.51 -14.30
CA VAL A 92 -8.28 6.81 -13.02
C VAL A 92 -9.58 7.04 -12.27
N SER A 93 -10.23 5.95 -11.88
CA SER A 93 -11.46 5.97 -11.09
C SER A 93 -11.31 5.04 -9.90
N PHE A 94 -12.17 5.20 -8.90
CA PHE A 94 -12.25 4.30 -7.76
C PHE A 94 -13.66 3.80 -7.53
N THR A 95 -13.76 2.69 -6.82
CA THR A 95 -15.02 2.21 -6.26
C THR A 95 -14.76 1.65 -4.87
N ARG A 96 -15.82 1.59 -4.07
CA ARG A 96 -15.80 0.91 -2.77
C ARG A 96 -16.76 -0.26 -2.88
N PHE A 97 -16.25 -1.48 -2.67
CA PHE A 97 -17.07 -2.67 -2.63
C PHE A 97 -17.29 -3.04 -1.16
N GLU A 98 -18.55 -3.10 -0.76
CA GLU A 98 -18.95 -3.30 0.64
C GLU A 98 -18.28 -4.56 1.21
N GLY A 99 -17.53 -4.38 2.30
CA GLY A 99 -16.85 -5.46 3.01
C GLY A 99 -15.52 -5.93 2.42
N THR A 100 -15.09 -5.45 1.25
CA THR A 100 -13.79 -5.88 0.67
C THR A 100 -12.79 -4.76 0.44
N GLY A 101 -13.22 -3.50 0.42
CA GLY A 101 -12.33 -2.33 0.44
C GLY A 101 -12.44 -1.42 -0.78
N THR A 102 -11.40 -0.60 -0.95
CA THR A 102 -11.29 0.42 -2.02
C THR A 102 -10.46 -0.13 -3.18
N TYR A 103 -10.96 0.05 -4.40
CA TYR A 103 -10.30 -0.40 -5.64
C TYR A 103 -10.12 0.76 -6.60
N LEU A 104 -9.03 0.75 -7.35
CA LEU A 104 -8.80 1.68 -8.47
C LEU A 104 -9.06 0.98 -9.80
N LYS A 105 -9.58 1.72 -10.77
CA LYS A 105 -9.71 1.29 -12.16
C LYS A 105 -8.95 2.26 -13.04
N TYR A 106 -8.12 1.71 -13.93
CA TYR A 106 -7.41 2.46 -14.95
C TYR A 106 -7.18 1.55 -16.15
N ARG A 107 -7.42 2.03 -17.39
CA ARG A 107 -7.25 1.23 -18.62
C ARG A 107 -7.96 -0.14 -18.57
N ARG A 108 -9.19 -0.18 -18.01
CA ARG A 108 -10.00 -1.41 -17.80
C ARG A 108 -9.37 -2.44 -16.85
N LYS A 109 -8.24 -2.14 -16.23
CA LYS A 109 -7.62 -2.94 -15.19
C LYS A 109 -8.12 -2.43 -13.84
N ILE A 110 -8.48 -3.35 -12.95
CA ILE A 110 -8.90 -3.03 -11.58
C ILE A 110 -7.77 -3.43 -10.65
N TYR A 111 -7.43 -2.57 -9.70
CA TYR A 111 -6.31 -2.71 -8.81
C TYR A 111 -6.77 -2.71 -7.36
N ASP A 112 -6.24 -3.66 -6.58
CA ASP A 112 -6.37 -3.64 -5.13
C ASP A 112 -5.17 -2.95 -4.47
N GLY A 113 -5.36 -2.47 -3.23
CA GLY A 113 -4.34 -1.80 -2.44
C GLY A 113 -3.62 -2.73 -1.44
N THR A 114 -3.64 -4.05 -1.66
CA THR A 114 -3.08 -5.04 -0.72
C THR A 114 -1.55 -4.97 -0.68
N ASP A 115 -0.91 -4.80 -1.83
CA ASP A 115 0.52 -4.53 -1.95
C ASP A 115 0.72 -3.09 -2.46
N PRO A 116 1.12 -2.16 -1.59
CA PRO A 116 1.23 -0.76 -1.98
C PRO A 116 2.33 -0.48 -3.01
N ASN A 117 3.32 -1.37 -3.12
CA ASN A 117 4.44 -1.21 -4.03
C ASN A 117 4.19 -1.86 -5.39
N THR A 118 3.30 -2.85 -5.44
CA THR A 118 3.02 -3.61 -6.65
C THR A 118 1.50 -3.79 -6.79
N PRO A 119 0.75 -2.73 -7.16
CA PRO A 119 -0.70 -2.82 -7.29
C PRO A 119 -1.10 -3.98 -8.18
N ARG A 120 -1.89 -4.92 -7.64
CA ARG A 120 -2.23 -6.15 -8.35
C ARG A 120 -3.49 -5.95 -9.14
N VAL A 121 -3.48 -6.42 -10.39
CA VAL A 121 -4.70 -6.48 -11.20
C VAL A 121 -5.59 -7.59 -10.65
N VAL A 122 -6.82 -7.23 -10.29
CA VAL A 122 -7.84 -8.14 -9.77
C VAL A 122 -9.07 -8.16 -10.66
N GLN A 123 -9.88 -9.19 -10.49
CA GLN A 123 -11.22 -9.27 -11.07
C GLN A 123 -12.24 -9.14 -9.95
N LEU A 124 -13.16 -8.19 -10.09
CA LEU A 124 -14.29 -8.04 -9.17
C LEU A 124 -15.53 -8.68 -9.81
N PRO A 125 -16.32 -9.46 -9.04
CA PRO A 125 -17.65 -9.86 -9.48
C PRO A 125 -18.49 -8.64 -9.81
N ASP A 126 -19.23 -8.70 -10.92
CA ASP A 126 -20.16 -7.63 -11.32
C ASP A 126 -19.51 -6.22 -11.38
N ALA A 127 -18.24 -6.15 -11.78
CA ALA A 127 -17.48 -4.89 -11.84
C ALA A 127 -18.15 -3.79 -12.70
N ASP A 128 -18.93 -4.22 -13.69
CA ASP A 128 -19.75 -3.39 -14.59
C ASP A 128 -20.99 -2.78 -13.90
N LYS A 129 -21.44 -3.38 -12.79
CA LYS A 129 -22.55 -2.89 -11.97
C LYS A 129 -22.10 -1.98 -10.84
N LEU A 130 -20.79 -1.92 -10.57
CA LEU A 130 -20.24 -1.06 -9.53
C LEU A 130 -20.29 0.41 -9.96
N GLN A 131 -20.60 1.29 -9.01
CA GLN A 131 -20.47 2.72 -9.22
C GLN A 131 -18.99 3.10 -9.16
N TRP A 132 -18.47 3.59 -10.29
CA TRP A 132 -17.12 4.12 -10.40
C TRP A 132 -17.14 5.63 -10.29
N TYR A 133 -16.27 6.16 -9.43
CA TYR A 133 -16.07 7.58 -9.22
C TYR A 133 -14.76 7.98 -9.86
N ALA A 134 -14.82 8.86 -10.84
CA ALA A 134 -13.62 9.32 -11.53
C ALA A 134 -12.79 10.26 -10.64
N LEU A 135 -11.47 10.19 -10.80
CA LEU A 135 -10.50 10.96 -10.02
C LEU A 135 -9.71 11.91 -10.90
N VAL A 136 -9.03 11.37 -11.91
CA VAL A 136 -8.11 12.13 -12.74
C VAL A 136 -7.93 11.46 -14.10
N ASP A 137 -7.89 12.26 -15.16
CA ASP A 137 -7.57 11.80 -16.51
C ASP A 137 -6.05 11.76 -16.74
N SER A 138 -5.59 10.79 -17.52
CA SER A 138 -4.20 10.76 -18.00
C SER A 138 -3.88 12.03 -18.79
N PRO A 139 -2.67 12.61 -18.66
CA PRO A 139 -2.25 13.77 -19.43
C PRO A 139 -2.41 13.58 -20.95
N PRO A 140 -2.63 14.66 -21.72
CA PRO A 140 -2.63 14.59 -23.17
C PRO A 140 -1.30 14.02 -23.71
N GLY A 141 -1.39 13.12 -24.68
CA GLY A 141 -0.22 12.51 -25.33
C GLY A 141 0.36 11.28 -24.63
N VAL A 142 -0.23 10.82 -23.51
CA VAL A 142 0.04 9.49 -22.96
C VAL A 142 -0.51 8.44 -23.92
N VAL A 143 0.36 7.55 -24.39
CA VAL A 143 -0.03 6.44 -25.26
C VAL A 143 -0.64 5.33 -24.40
N PRO A 144 -1.88 4.88 -24.68
CA PRO A 144 -2.54 3.84 -23.90
C PRO A 144 -1.75 2.53 -23.84
N ASP A 145 -1.71 1.92 -22.65
CA ASP A 145 -1.14 0.58 -22.43
C ASP A 145 0.35 0.46 -22.81
N GLU A 146 1.07 1.57 -22.89
CA GLU A 146 2.49 1.58 -23.15
C GLU A 146 3.26 1.05 -21.92
N PHE A 147 3.99 -0.06 -22.13
CA PHE A 147 4.74 -0.71 -21.05
C PHE A 147 5.70 0.28 -20.38
N MET A 148 5.63 0.36 -19.06
CA MET A 148 6.39 1.29 -18.22
C MET A 148 6.09 2.79 -18.42
N ASN A 149 5.23 3.16 -19.36
CA ASN A 149 4.89 4.56 -19.65
C ASN A 149 3.42 4.89 -19.36
N ASP A 150 2.61 3.89 -19.02
CA ASP A 150 1.20 4.09 -18.72
C ASP A 150 0.69 3.09 -17.66
N GLU A 151 0.90 3.39 -16.37
CA GLU A 151 0.46 2.47 -15.31
C GLU A 151 0.15 3.13 -13.96
N LEU A 152 -0.69 2.43 -13.18
CA LEU A 152 -0.82 2.62 -11.75
C LEU A 152 0.42 2.04 -11.07
N PHE A 153 1.29 2.92 -10.60
CA PHE A 153 2.61 2.59 -10.10
C PHE A 153 2.62 2.16 -8.63
N ALA A 154 1.79 2.81 -7.80
CA ALA A 154 1.63 2.50 -6.38
C ALA A 154 0.20 2.85 -5.95
N PHE A 155 -0.35 2.11 -4.98
CA PHE A 155 -1.70 2.38 -4.46
C PHE A 155 -1.81 1.90 -3.01
N LYS A 156 -2.17 2.81 -2.10
CA LYS A 156 -2.28 2.50 -0.68
C LYS A 156 -3.51 3.17 -0.08
N VAL A 157 -4.32 2.40 0.64
CA VAL A 157 -5.45 2.89 1.41
C VAL A 157 -4.97 3.40 2.77
N ALA A 158 -5.51 4.52 3.23
CA ALA A 158 -5.20 5.10 4.54
C ALA A 158 -5.89 4.33 5.68
N PRO A 159 -5.47 4.50 6.94
CA PRO A 159 -6.06 3.77 8.08
C PRO A 159 -7.56 4.03 8.29
N ASP A 160 -8.06 5.18 7.84
CA ASP A 160 -9.48 5.54 7.91
C ASP A 160 -10.36 4.79 6.88
N ILE A 161 -9.75 3.93 6.05
CA ILE A 161 -10.31 3.14 4.93
C ILE A 161 -11.05 3.94 3.84
N LYS A 162 -11.15 5.25 4.03
CA LYS A 162 -11.94 6.19 3.23
C LYS A 162 -11.05 7.00 2.31
N SER A 163 -9.87 7.37 2.81
CA SER A 163 -8.84 8.10 2.10
C SER A 163 -7.81 7.14 1.51
N PHE A 164 -7.13 7.54 0.45
CA PHE A 164 -6.09 6.73 -0.17
C PHE A 164 -5.13 7.60 -0.99
N ALA A 165 -3.93 7.08 -1.20
CA ALA A 165 -2.95 7.68 -2.10
C ALA A 165 -2.63 6.71 -3.24
N PHE A 166 -2.30 7.26 -4.39
CA PHE A 166 -1.83 6.49 -5.52
C PHE A 166 -0.79 7.27 -6.31
N VAL A 167 0.10 6.54 -6.96
CA VAL A 167 1.11 7.08 -7.86
C VAL A 167 0.80 6.60 -9.25
N MET A 168 0.63 7.52 -10.18
CA MET A 168 0.57 7.23 -11.61
C MET A 168 1.94 7.43 -12.23
N ARG A 169 2.32 6.53 -13.13
CA ARG A 169 3.48 6.69 -13.99
C ARG A 169 2.99 6.95 -15.41
N TRP A 170 3.25 8.15 -15.92
CA TRP A 170 2.82 8.58 -17.24
C TRP A 170 4.01 9.14 -18.03
N GLY A 171 4.26 8.56 -19.20
CA GLY A 171 5.17 9.06 -20.21
C GLY A 171 4.39 9.73 -21.34
N VAL A 172 4.89 10.84 -21.86
CA VAL A 172 4.30 11.56 -23.00
C VAL A 172 5.28 11.52 -24.16
N ASN A 173 4.85 11.10 -25.35
CA ASN A 173 5.67 11.15 -26.57
C ASN A 173 7.09 10.54 -26.43
N GLN A 174 7.24 9.38 -25.76
CA GLN A 174 8.52 8.71 -25.49
C GLN A 174 9.54 9.55 -24.66
N GLN A 175 9.09 10.61 -24.00
CA GLN A 175 9.88 11.41 -23.06
C GLN A 175 9.96 10.74 -21.69
N PRO A 176 10.91 11.17 -20.82
CA PRO A 176 11.02 10.70 -19.44
C PRO A 176 9.67 10.63 -18.72
N GLN A 177 9.44 9.50 -18.05
CA GLN A 177 8.23 9.15 -17.31
C GLN A 177 8.09 10.03 -16.07
N ASP A 178 7.02 10.80 -15.90
CA ASP A 178 6.80 11.48 -14.62
C ASP A 178 6.02 10.58 -13.66
N TYR A 179 6.33 10.67 -12.36
CA TYR A 179 5.54 10.04 -11.31
C TYR A 179 4.65 11.09 -10.65
N HIS A 180 3.35 10.83 -10.65
CA HIS A 180 2.35 11.75 -10.12
C HIS A 180 1.73 11.16 -8.87
N LEU A 181 2.03 11.73 -7.71
CA LEU A 181 1.41 11.37 -6.44
C LEU A 181 0.09 12.11 -6.27
N PHE A 182 -0.98 11.34 -6.14
CA PHE A 182 -2.31 11.82 -5.84
C PHE A 182 -2.74 11.36 -4.45
N TYR A 183 -3.53 12.19 -3.79
CA TYR A 183 -4.22 11.85 -2.55
C TYR A 183 -5.70 12.15 -2.71
N TYR A 184 -6.53 11.20 -2.34
CA TYR A 184 -7.97 11.35 -2.28
C TYR A 184 -8.42 11.26 -0.83
N THR A 185 -9.30 12.18 -0.42
CA THR A 185 -10.02 12.10 0.83
C THR A 185 -11.47 12.57 0.64
N PRO A 186 -12.46 11.83 1.17
CA PRO A 186 -13.85 12.27 1.07
C PRO A 186 -14.19 13.46 1.98
N PHE A 187 -13.25 13.84 2.85
CA PHE A 187 -13.37 14.99 3.75
C PHE A 187 -12.97 16.31 3.08
N ASP A 188 -12.37 16.25 1.89
CA ASP A 188 -12.11 17.44 1.09
C ASP A 188 -13.42 18.04 0.56
N LYS A 189 -13.46 19.37 0.48
CA LYS A 189 -14.63 20.13 0.02
C LYS A 189 -15.06 19.72 -1.38
N TYR A 190 -14.10 19.44 -2.26
CA TYR A 190 -14.34 19.10 -3.66
C TYR A 190 -14.42 17.60 -3.91
N ARG A 191 -14.09 16.76 -2.90
CA ARG A 191 -14.10 15.28 -3.00
C ARG A 191 -13.43 14.75 -4.27
N GLN A 192 -12.35 15.41 -4.69
CA GLN A 192 -11.56 15.03 -5.86
C GLN A 192 -10.18 14.55 -5.40
N SER A 193 -9.49 13.76 -6.23
CA SER A 193 -8.08 13.51 -5.97
C SER A 193 -7.28 14.79 -6.18
N ILE A 194 -6.47 15.15 -5.21
CA ILE A 194 -5.56 16.28 -5.28
C ILE A 194 -4.19 15.77 -5.74
N LEU A 195 -3.62 16.42 -6.75
CA LEU A 195 -2.23 16.22 -7.12
C LEU A 195 -1.34 16.79 -5.99
N VAL A 196 -0.68 15.91 -5.25
CA VAL A 196 0.19 16.28 -4.13
C VAL A 196 1.55 16.71 -4.65
N LYS A 197 2.16 15.90 -5.53
CA LYS A 197 3.51 16.16 -6.05
C LYS A 197 3.74 15.44 -7.37
N LYS A 198 4.53 16.09 -8.24
CA LYS A 198 5.15 15.45 -9.41
C LYS A 198 6.61 15.18 -9.10
N PHE A 199 7.08 13.99 -9.41
CA PHE A 199 8.47 13.58 -9.31
C PHE A 199 9.02 13.32 -10.71
N PRO A 200 10.29 13.69 -10.96
CA PRO A 200 10.93 13.45 -12.25
C PRO A 200 11.14 11.94 -12.48
N SER A 201 11.41 11.58 -13.72
CA SER A 201 11.57 10.17 -14.15
C SER A 201 12.63 9.35 -13.45
N ASN A 202 13.62 10.02 -12.88
CA ASN A 202 14.72 9.36 -12.23
C ASN A 202 14.40 9.01 -10.77
N ASP A 203 13.24 9.44 -10.26
CA ASP A 203 12.85 9.25 -8.86
C ASP A 203 11.61 8.34 -8.76
N PRO A 204 11.69 7.03 -9.09
CA PRO A 204 10.60 6.12 -8.83
C PRO A 204 10.11 6.25 -7.38
N THR A 205 8.85 6.62 -7.24
CA THR A 205 8.26 6.95 -5.95
C THR A 205 7.24 5.91 -5.54
N LYS A 206 7.47 5.25 -4.41
CA LYS A 206 6.55 4.25 -3.85
C LYS A 206 5.94 4.74 -2.53
N LEU A 207 4.71 4.31 -2.27
CA LEU A 207 3.97 4.62 -1.05
C LEU A 207 4.44 3.69 0.07
N ASP A 208 4.80 4.24 1.23
CA ASP A 208 5.31 3.44 2.34
C ASP A 208 4.29 3.33 3.49
N LEU A 209 4.18 4.35 4.34
CA LEU A 209 3.38 4.30 5.56
C LEU A 209 2.57 5.58 5.77
N PHE A 210 1.27 5.42 6.03
CA PHE A 210 0.44 6.50 6.57
C PHE A 210 0.61 6.60 8.08
N SER A 211 0.57 7.81 8.62
CA SER A 211 0.38 8.00 10.07
C SER A 211 -0.98 7.41 10.50
N ALA A 212 -1.10 7.04 11.77
CA ALA A 212 -2.32 6.42 12.30
C ALA A 212 -3.57 7.33 12.14
N ASP A 213 -3.38 8.65 12.18
CA ASP A 213 -4.43 9.64 11.98
C ASP A 213 -4.67 10.00 10.49
N GLY A 214 -3.92 9.37 9.56
CA GLY A 214 -4.06 9.57 8.13
C GLY A 214 -3.63 10.94 7.61
N LYS A 215 -2.98 11.79 8.43
CA LYS A 215 -2.57 13.15 8.04
C LYS A 215 -1.19 13.23 7.41
N TYR A 216 -0.35 12.21 7.61
CA TYR A 216 1.00 12.16 7.09
C TYR A 216 1.24 10.88 6.31
N LEU A 217 2.12 10.95 5.32
CA LEU A 217 2.51 9.84 4.47
C LEU A 217 4.02 9.82 4.30
N SER A 218 4.65 8.66 4.50
CA SER A 218 6.03 8.41 4.07
C SER A 218 6.03 7.80 2.67
N LEU A 219 7.04 8.16 1.91
CA LEU A 219 7.33 7.70 0.56
C LEU A 219 8.75 7.13 0.52
N LYS A 220 8.95 6.13 -0.32
CA LYS A 220 10.26 5.61 -0.71
C LYS A 220 10.63 6.19 -2.07
N LEU A 221 11.68 6.99 -2.11
CA LEU A 221 12.26 7.57 -3.33
C LEU A 221 13.46 6.75 -3.74
N TYR A 222 13.35 6.06 -4.87
CA TYR A 222 14.44 5.28 -5.44
C TYR A 222 15.26 6.16 -6.39
N ASP A 223 16.57 6.01 -6.38
CA ASP A 223 17.48 6.78 -7.26
C ASP A 223 17.40 6.35 -8.73
N CYS A 224 16.89 5.13 -8.99
CA CYS A 224 16.59 4.63 -10.33
C CYS A 224 15.78 3.32 -10.32
N TRP A 225 15.17 3.01 -11.46
CA TRP A 225 14.39 1.79 -11.66
C TRP A 225 15.29 0.55 -11.73
N ASN A 226 15.01 -0.46 -10.89
CA ASN A 226 15.70 -1.75 -10.88
C ASN A 226 17.21 -1.71 -10.58
N CYS A 227 17.69 -0.70 -9.86
CA CYS A 227 19.12 -0.51 -9.59
C CYS A 227 19.71 -1.40 -8.48
N GLY A 228 19.41 -2.70 -8.46
CA GLY A 228 20.25 -3.64 -7.71
C GLY A 228 20.25 -3.51 -6.18
N GLY A 229 19.21 -2.94 -5.57
CA GLY A 229 19.03 -2.98 -4.11
C GLY A 229 19.59 -1.79 -3.33
N HIS A 230 19.82 -0.64 -3.96
CA HIS A 230 20.06 0.61 -3.23
C HIS A 230 18.88 0.94 -2.30
N GLN A 231 19.21 1.39 -1.08
CA GLN A 231 18.19 1.84 -0.14
C GLN A 231 17.56 3.15 -0.63
N PRO A 232 16.22 3.23 -0.74
CA PRO A 232 15.54 4.47 -1.10
C PRO A 232 15.67 5.53 0.01
N GLU A 233 15.60 6.80 -0.40
CA GLU A 233 15.39 7.89 0.54
C GLU A 233 13.95 7.90 1.06
N THR A 234 13.78 8.36 2.29
CA THR A 234 12.46 8.52 2.90
C THR A 234 12.02 9.97 2.80
N MET A 235 10.98 10.21 2.01
CA MET A 235 10.31 11.50 1.94
C MET A 235 9.01 11.45 2.73
N LEU A 236 8.81 12.44 3.57
CA LEU A 236 7.63 12.64 4.36
C LEU A 236 6.73 13.66 3.66
N VAL A 237 5.42 13.49 3.79
CA VAL A 237 4.39 14.39 3.25
C VAL A 237 3.36 14.69 4.32
N ARG A 238 3.01 15.97 4.51
CA ARG A 238 1.83 16.40 5.26
C ARG A 238 0.69 16.64 4.30
N LEU A 239 -0.38 15.88 4.41
CA LEU A 239 -1.43 15.79 3.40
C LEU A 239 -2.40 16.98 3.43
N SER A 240 -2.40 17.77 4.51
CA SER A 240 -3.28 18.95 4.65
C SER A 240 -2.85 20.11 3.75
N ASP A 241 -1.56 20.25 3.48
CA ASP A 241 -0.98 21.36 2.71
C ASP A 241 0.07 20.92 1.69
N ASN A 242 0.25 19.60 1.54
CA ASN A 242 1.20 18.97 0.62
C ASN A 242 2.67 19.37 0.88
N GLU A 243 2.99 19.86 2.08
CA GLU A 243 4.39 20.10 2.44
C GLU A 243 5.16 18.77 2.42
N THR A 244 6.41 18.80 1.95
CA THR A 244 7.27 17.62 1.87
C THR A 244 8.59 17.83 2.56
N LYS A 245 9.09 16.81 3.27
CA LYS A 245 10.37 16.83 3.96
C LYS A 245 11.14 15.55 3.66
N ASN A 246 12.33 15.65 3.08
CA ASN A 246 13.20 14.50 2.87
C ASN A 246 14.11 14.30 4.09
N ILE A 247 14.13 13.10 4.66
CA ILE A 247 14.95 12.75 5.83
C ILE A 247 16.13 11.83 5.49
N GLY A 248 16.40 11.63 4.18
CA GLY A 248 17.49 10.82 3.66
C GLY A 248 17.20 9.32 3.69
N LYS A 249 18.23 8.50 3.48
CA LYS A 249 18.13 7.03 3.51
C LYS A 249 17.95 6.56 4.95
N THR A 250 16.88 5.82 5.21
CA THR A 250 16.58 5.28 6.55
C THR A 250 16.50 3.76 6.53
N SER A 251 17.05 3.11 7.55
CA SER A 251 16.97 1.66 7.75
C SER A 251 15.73 1.24 8.56
N TYR A 252 15.14 2.19 9.28
CA TYR A 252 13.90 2.06 10.02
C TYR A 252 13.17 3.40 10.03
N PHE A 253 11.85 3.36 9.91
CA PHE A 253 10.98 4.52 10.00
C PHE A 253 9.65 4.12 10.64
N ASN A 254 9.11 4.98 11.51
CA ASN A 254 7.78 4.81 12.08
C ASN A 254 7.14 6.17 12.41
N TRP A 255 5.85 6.28 12.12
CA TRP A 255 5.06 7.43 12.54
C TRP A 255 4.64 7.29 14.01
N LEU A 256 4.71 8.39 14.74
CA LEU A 256 4.11 8.56 16.05
C LEU A 256 2.84 9.44 15.90
N THR A 257 2.37 10.04 16.99
CA THR A 257 1.18 10.92 16.96
C THR A 257 1.53 12.34 16.52
N ASP A 258 0.57 13.02 15.88
CA ASP A 258 0.64 14.46 15.58
C ASP A 258 1.88 14.89 14.79
N GLY A 259 2.28 14.08 13.80
CA GLY A 259 3.42 14.36 12.93
C GLY A 259 4.79 14.12 13.55
N LYS A 260 4.84 13.63 14.80
CA LYS A 260 6.08 13.09 15.36
C LYS A 260 6.43 11.80 14.64
N TYR A 261 7.73 11.54 14.48
CA TYR A 261 8.22 10.31 13.90
C TYR A 261 9.54 9.91 14.52
N GLU A 262 9.88 8.64 14.36
CA GLU A 262 11.15 8.06 14.75
C GLU A 262 11.77 7.30 13.59
N TYR A 263 13.09 7.32 13.52
CA TYR A 263 13.82 6.72 12.41
C TYR A 263 15.23 6.35 12.80
N LYS A 264 15.84 5.49 11.99
CA LYS A 264 17.27 5.18 12.05
C LYS A 264 17.87 5.45 10.69
N ASP A 265 19.01 6.12 10.64
CA ASP A 265 19.73 6.32 9.38
C ASP A 265 20.05 4.97 8.75
N TYR A 266 20.17 4.94 7.44
CA TYR A 266 20.78 3.83 6.74
C TYR A 266 22.29 4.06 6.65
N VAL A 267 23.08 3.10 7.12
CA VAL A 267 24.56 3.20 7.13
C VAL A 267 25.13 2.08 6.27
N VAL A 268 25.82 2.47 5.19
CA VAL A 268 26.54 1.54 4.32
C VAL A 268 27.83 1.09 5.01
N ILE A 269 28.10 -0.21 4.98
CA ILE A 269 29.32 -0.83 5.49
C ILE A 269 30.02 -1.61 4.38
N ALA A 270 31.31 -1.92 4.58
CA ALA A 270 32.04 -2.78 3.66
C ALA A 270 31.39 -4.17 3.59
N CYS A 271 31.16 -4.66 2.37
CA CYS A 271 30.67 -6.02 2.18
C CYS A 271 31.76 -7.05 2.51
N THR A 272 31.37 -8.11 3.23
CA THR A 272 32.26 -9.23 3.54
C THR A 272 32.43 -10.19 2.35
N GLU A 273 31.52 -10.13 1.38
CA GLU A 273 31.50 -10.94 0.16
C GLU A 273 31.20 -10.03 -1.05
N GLU A 274 31.58 -10.45 -2.25
CA GLU A 274 31.19 -9.73 -3.48
C GLU A 274 29.67 -9.84 -3.66
N THR A 275 28.97 -8.71 -3.53
CA THR A 275 27.52 -8.64 -3.76
C THR A 275 27.22 -7.54 -4.79
N MET A 276 26.12 -7.70 -5.53
CA MET A 276 25.67 -6.71 -6.51
C MET A 276 24.97 -5.49 -5.90
N GLY A 277 25.01 -5.33 -4.58
CA GLY A 277 24.31 -4.27 -3.85
C GLY A 277 25.11 -3.70 -2.68
N GLU A 278 24.45 -2.86 -1.88
CA GLU A 278 25.04 -2.28 -0.68
C GLU A 278 24.89 -3.22 0.52
N CYS A 279 25.96 -3.38 1.30
CA CYS A 279 25.87 -3.95 2.63
C CYS A 279 25.57 -2.85 3.63
N SER A 280 24.66 -3.11 4.56
CA SER A 280 24.25 -2.14 5.57
C SER A 280 24.40 -2.66 6.98
N GLU A 281 24.67 -1.73 7.90
CA GLU A 281 24.61 -2.03 9.33
C GLU A 281 23.17 -2.37 9.71
N LYS A 282 23.02 -3.36 10.59
CA LYS A 282 21.69 -3.81 11.01
C LYS A 282 20.96 -2.71 11.80
N PRO A 283 19.67 -2.45 11.54
CA PRO A 283 18.93 -1.39 12.21
C PRO A 283 19.01 -1.44 13.74
N GLU A 284 19.08 -2.63 14.35
CA GLU A 284 19.11 -2.79 15.81
C GLU A 284 20.35 -2.15 16.48
N LYS A 285 21.45 -2.00 15.74
CA LYS A 285 22.69 -1.38 16.25
C LYS A 285 22.76 0.13 16.01
N LEU A 286 21.85 0.67 15.20
CA LEU A 286 21.84 2.08 14.86
C LEU A 286 21.03 2.88 15.88
N PRO A 287 21.49 4.10 16.25
CA PRO A 287 20.80 4.92 17.23
C PRO A 287 19.44 5.36 16.69
N LEU A 288 18.42 5.28 17.53
CA LEU A 288 17.09 5.79 17.22
C LEU A 288 17.09 7.32 17.31
N LYS A 289 16.60 7.97 16.25
CA LYS A 289 16.37 9.40 16.18
C LYS A 289 14.88 9.70 16.19
N SER A 290 14.52 10.90 16.57
CA SER A 290 13.16 11.42 16.48
C SER A 290 13.12 12.71 15.69
N GLY A 291 11.95 13.01 15.14
CA GLY A 291 11.69 14.26 14.43
C GLY A 291 10.24 14.69 14.57
N GLN A 292 9.98 15.90 14.12
CA GLN A 292 8.67 16.49 13.95
C GLN A 292 8.53 16.90 12.49
N PHE A 293 7.37 16.60 11.90
CA PHE A 293 7.00 17.14 10.61
C PHE A 293 6.71 18.63 10.72
#